data_AF-A0A015JS99-F1
#
_entry.id   AF-A0A015JS99-F1
#
_cell.length_a   1.000
_cell.length_b   1.000
_cell.length_c   1.000
_cell.angle_alpha   90.00
_cell.angle_beta   90.00
_cell.angle_gamma   90.00
#
_symmetry.space_group_name_H-M   'P 1'
#
loop_
_entity.id
_entity.type
_entity.pdbx_description
1 polymer ?
#
loop_
_entity_poly.entity_id
_entity_poly.type
_entity_poly.pdbx_seq_one_letter_code
_entity_poly.pdbx_strand_id
1 'polypeptide(L)'
;MYGIISKDPKALYYENIRFSYISPEKILSVRAFSPERSTVIVFEDICLAPEYIQNQIGQFFGNRRHQNISSIYVTQKYHKAPIFIRENASYLVVFNSGSSHEDISKIIRRYTDDVKNASMVINSYLRKGEFVVFDLTRPEDDPLAIYLRFDTPLNL
;
A
#
# COMPACT_ATOMS: atom_id res chain seq x y z
N MET A 1 1.89 1.73 21.11
CA MET A 1 2.98 1.31 20.21
C MET A 1 3.69 2.51 19.58
N TYR A 2 3.01 3.38 18.84
CA TYR A 2 3.63 4.52 18.11
C TYR A 2 4.37 5.55 18.98
N GLY A 3 3.89 5.86 20.19
CA GLY A 3 4.55 6.82 21.09
C GLY A 3 5.85 6.34 21.75
N ILE A 4 6.18 5.04 21.63
CA ILE A 4 7.43 4.47 22.16
C ILE A 4 8.56 4.69 21.15
N ILE A 5 8.28 4.55 19.85
CA ILE A 5 9.25 4.74 18.76
C ILE A 5 9.68 6.21 18.67
N SER A 6 8.77 7.15 18.91
CA SER A 6 9.05 8.59 18.77
C SER A 6 9.83 9.23 19.94
N LYS A 7 10.15 8.46 20.98
CA LYS A 7 10.70 8.99 22.25
C LYS A 7 12.03 8.38 22.64
N ASP A 8 12.64 7.55 21.79
CA ASP A 8 13.98 7.00 22.05
C ASP A 8 15.07 8.04 21.69
N PRO A 9 15.74 8.66 22.67
CA PRO A 9 16.80 9.63 22.43
C PRO A 9 18.08 9.01 21.84
N LYS A 10 18.17 7.68 21.76
CA LYS A 10 19.31 6.96 21.14
C LYS A 10 19.04 6.55 19.70
N ALA A 11 17.82 6.79 19.17
CA ALA A 11 17.54 6.53 17.77
C ALA A 11 18.33 7.51 16.89
N LEU A 12 19.07 6.99 15.90
CA LEU A 12 19.87 7.78 14.94
C LEU A 12 19.03 8.79 14.12
N TYR A 13 17.71 8.65 14.17
CA TYR A 13 16.71 9.41 13.41
C TYR A 13 15.90 10.31 14.33
N TYR A 14 16.56 11.21 15.07
CA TYR A 14 15.88 12.29 15.79
C TYR A 14 15.32 13.33 14.79
N GLU A 15 14.57 12.86 13.81
CA GLU A 15 13.75 13.68 12.94
C GLU A 15 12.54 14.16 13.73
N ASN A 16 12.04 15.37 13.43
CA ASN A 16 10.81 15.93 14.00
C ASN A 16 9.60 15.12 13.50
N ILE A 17 9.47 13.86 13.91
CA ILE A 17 8.40 12.95 13.55
C ILE A 17 7.28 13.11 14.58
N ARG A 18 6.06 13.33 14.08
CA ARG A 18 4.86 13.46 14.91
C ARG A 18 3.88 12.38 14.50
N PHE A 19 3.34 11.66 15.49
CA PHE A 19 2.28 10.69 15.29
C PHE A 19 0.97 11.27 15.82
N SER A 20 -0.07 11.21 15.01
CA SER A 20 -1.42 11.60 15.37
C SER A 20 -2.40 10.57 14.84
N TYR A 21 -3.31 10.13 15.70
CA TYR A 21 -4.50 9.40 15.27
C TYR A 21 -5.58 10.40 14.85
N ILE A 22 -6.21 10.16 13.70
CA ILE A 22 -7.30 10.98 13.16
C ILE A 22 -8.48 10.03 12.91
N SER A 23 -9.67 10.36 13.44
CA SER A 23 -10.86 9.56 13.16
C SER A 23 -11.29 9.75 11.69
N PRO A 24 -11.94 8.76 11.06
CA PRO A 24 -12.35 8.87 9.66
C PRO A 24 -13.16 10.13 9.35
N GLU A 25 -14.04 10.54 10.26
CA GLU A 25 -14.90 11.73 10.12
C GLU A 25 -14.13 13.06 10.15
N LYS A 26 -12.88 13.02 10.60
CA LYS A 26 -11.98 14.18 10.73
C LYS A 26 -10.85 14.16 9.70
N ILE A 27 -10.92 13.29 8.69
CA ILE A 27 -9.95 13.27 7.60
C ILE A 27 -9.93 14.65 6.95
N LEU A 28 -8.78 15.30 7.02
CA LEU A 28 -8.57 16.61 6.44
C LEU A 28 -8.51 16.51 4.91
N SER A 29 -8.82 17.61 4.21
CA SER A 29 -8.51 17.70 2.79
C SER A 29 -6.99 17.64 2.58
N VAL A 30 -6.55 17.07 1.46
CA VAL A 30 -5.14 17.12 0.99
C VAL A 30 -4.56 18.54 1.04
N ARG A 31 -5.39 19.57 0.80
CA ARG A 31 -4.97 20.98 0.81
C ARG A 31 -4.72 21.57 2.20
N ALA A 32 -5.12 20.88 3.26
CA ALA A 32 -4.88 21.31 4.63
C ALA A 32 -3.46 20.98 5.12
N PHE A 33 -2.74 20.13 4.38
CA PHE A 33 -1.37 19.77 4.68
C PHE A 33 -0.41 20.77 4.04
N SER A 34 0.66 21.09 4.77
CA SER A 34 1.71 22.00 4.32
C SER A 34 2.72 21.21 3.48
N PRO A 35 3.09 21.69 2.27
CA PRO A 35 4.05 21.00 1.41
C PRO A 35 5.48 21.02 2.00
N GLU A 36 5.77 21.96 2.90
CA GLU A 36 7.06 22.09 3.60
C GLU A 36 7.36 20.91 4.52
N ARG A 37 6.34 20.10 4.87
CA ARG A 37 6.48 18.95 5.74
C ARG A 37 5.98 17.67 5.06
N SER A 38 6.90 16.74 4.83
CA SER A 38 6.56 15.41 4.35
C SER A 38 5.60 14.73 5.32
N THR A 39 4.48 14.24 4.80
CA THR A 39 3.44 13.59 5.60
C THR A 39 3.15 12.21 5.04
N VAL A 40 3.14 11.19 5.90
CA VAL A 40 2.66 9.86 5.56
C VAL A 40 1.33 9.63 6.26
N ILE A 41 0.31 9.23 5.51
CA ILE A 41 -1.03 8.93 6.05
C ILE A 41 -1.31 7.44 5.81
N VAL A 42 -1.65 6.74 6.89
CA VAL A 42 -2.02 5.33 6.86
C VAL A 42 -3.52 5.22 7.13
N PHE A 43 -4.24 4.70 6.14
CA PHE A 43 -5.66 4.42 6.23
C PHE A 43 -5.86 2.94 6.56
N GLU A 44 -6.06 2.65 7.84
CA GLU A 44 -6.20 1.29 8.36
C GLU A 44 -7.66 0.99 8.73
N ASP A 45 -8.15 -0.18 8.32
CA ASP A 45 -9.48 -0.71 8.67
C ASP A 45 -10.67 0.19 8.33
N ILE A 46 -10.56 0.90 7.21
CA ILE A 46 -11.59 1.83 6.74
C ILE A 46 -12.36 1.30 5.53
N CYS A 47 -12.20 0.05 5.10
CA CYS A 47 -12.81 -0.44 3.86
C CYS A 47 -14.35 -0.47 3.87
N LEU A 48 -14.97 -0.41 5.06
CA LEU A 48 -16.42 -0.33 5.24
C LEU A 48 -16.91 1.10 5.55
N ALA A 49 -16.02 2.09 5.55
CA ALA A 49 -16.42 3.48 5.75
C ALA A 49 -17.35 3.94 4.62
N PRO A 50 -18.31 4.84 4.92
CA PRO A 50 -19.25 5.36 3.92
C PRO A 50 -18.56 5.95 2.68
N GLU A 51 -19.28 5.98 1.57
CA GLU A 51 -18.74 6.43 0.27
C GLU A 51 -18.11 7.82 0.33
N TYR A 52 -18.72 8.77 1.06
CA TYR A 52 -18.16 10.11 1.20
C TYR A 52 -16.76 10.12 1.86
N ILE A 53 -16.51 9.19 2.80
CA ILE A 53 -15.20 8.99 3.41
C ILE A 53 -14.23 8.39 2.39
N GLN A 54 -14.62 7.33 1.68
CA GLN A 54 -13.79 6.72 0.62
C GLN A 54 -13.40 7.74 -0.45
N ASN A 55 -14.33 8.61 -0.83
CA ASN A 55 -14.09 9.65 -1.82
C ASN A 55 -13.09 10.71 -1.32
N GLN A 56 -13.14 11.06 -0.03
CA GLN A 56 -12.14 11.92 0.59
C GLN A 56 -10.76 11.25 0.60
N ILE A 57 -10.68 9.97 0.96
CA ILE A 57 -9.43 9.20 0.95
C ILE A 57 -8.88 9.09 -0.47
N GLY A 58 -9.75 8.89 -1.47
CA GLY A 58 -9.36 8.84 -2.88
C GLY A 58 -8.57 10.07 -3.31
N GLN A 59 -8.87 11.26 -2.76
CA GLN A 59 -8.11 12.48 -3.08
C GLN A 59 -6.62 12.36 -2.75
N PHE A 60 -6.24 11.57 -1.74
CA PHE A 60 -4.85 11.32 -1.36
C PHE A 60 -4.09 10.41 -2.33
N PHE A 61 -4.80 9.69 -3.20
CA PHE A 61 -4.23 8.83 -4.24
C PHE A 61 -4.31 9.50 -5.61
N GLY A 62 -5.40 10.20 -5.91
CA GLY A 62 -5.60 10.88 -7.19
C GLY A 62 -4.81 12.18 -7.35
N ASN A 63 -4.67 12.97 -6.29
CA ASN A 63 -3.96 14.26 -6.33
C ASN A 63 -2.44 14.06 -6.09
N ARG A 64 -1.79 13.21 -6.90
CA ARG A 64 -0.37 12.79 -6.79
C ARG A 64 0.54 13.90 -6.24
N ARG A 65 1.37 13.64 -5.22
CA ARG A 65 2.59 14.37 -4.75
C ARG A 65 2.65 15.92 -4.73
N HIS A 66 1.58 16.66 -5.03
CA HIS A 66 1.65 18.13 -5.10
C HIS A 66 1.76 18.79 -3.71
N GLN A 67 1.60 18.00 -2.63
CA GLN A 67 1.61 18.47 -1.25
C GLN A 67 2.62 17.70 -0.36
N ASN A 68 3.58 16.98 -0.95
CA ASN A 68 4.57 16.20 -0.19
C ASN A 68 3.92 15.14 0.74
N ILE A 69 2.79 14.56 0.30
CA ILE A 69 2.04 13.54 1.02
C ILE A 69 2.24 12.18 0.35
N SER A 70 2.52 11.16 1.15
CA SER A 70 2.47 9.74 0.77
C SER A 70 1.35 9.03 1.53
N SER A 71 0.69 8.09 0.86
CA SER A 71 -0.55 7.49 1.34
C SER A 71 -0.46 5.98 1.31
N ILE A 72 -0.88 5.33 2.40
CA ILE A 72 -0.93 3.87 2.52
C ILE A 72 -2.37 3.46 2.83
N TYR A 73 -2.93 2.54 2.06
CA TYR A 73 -4.26 1.99 2.30
C TYR A 73 -4.13 0.52 2.70
N VAL A 74 -4.60 0.16 3.89
CA VAL A 74 -4.49 -1.19 4.44
C VAL A 74 -5.88 -1.85 4.42
N THR A 75 -5.98 -3.00 3.77
CA THR A 75 -7.23 -3.79 3.68
C THR A 75 -6.93 -5.28 3.76
N GLN A 76 -7.89 -6.05 4.28
CA GLN A 76 -7.81 -7.51 4.33
C GLN A 76 -7.97 -8.16 2.95
N LYS A 77 -8.72 -7.51 2.04
CA LYS A 77 -9.04 -8.06 0.72
C LYS A 77 -8.81 -7.02 -0.36
N TYR A 78 -8.10 -7.39 -1.42
CA TYR A 78 -7.77 -6.51 -2.53
C TYR A 78 -9.02 -5.89 -3.18
N HIS A 79 -10.07 -6.68 -3.44
CA HIS A 79 -11.30 -6.19 -4.06
C HIS A 79 -12.16 -5.29 -3.16
N LYS A 80 -11.88 -5.24 -1.85
CA LYS A 80 -12.55 -4.31 -0.92
C LYS A 80 -11.94 -2.90 -0.98
N ALA A 81 -10.72 -2.74 -1.51
CA ALA A 81 -10.20 -1.41 -1.79
C ALA A 81 -10.98 -0.76 -2.94
N PRO A 82 -11.36 0.53 -2.83
CA PRO A 82 -11.95 1.29 -3.94
C PRO A 82 -11.12 1.17 -5.21
N ILE A 83 -11.79 1.02 -6.37
CA ILE A 83 -11.12 0.90 -7.69
C ILE A 83 -10.16 2.07 -7.92
N PHE A 84 -10.63 3.29 -7.64
CA PHE A 84 -9.83 4.51 -7.80
C PHE A 84 -8.51 4.46 -7.03
N ILE A 85 -8.49 3.91 -5.81
CA ILE A 85 -7.27 3.78 -5.01
C ILE A 85 -6.33 2.73 -5.63
N ARG A 86 -6.88 1.60 -6.09
CA ARG A 86 -6.11 0.53 -6.73
C ARG A 86 -5.43 0.98 -8.01
N GLU A 87 -6.11 1.76 -8.84
CA GLU A 87 -5.58 2.27 -10.11
C GLU A 87 -4.54 3.39 -9.93
N ASN A 88 -4.60 4.12 -8.81
CA ASN A 88 -3.69 5.22 -8.51
C ASN A 88 -2.56 4.83 -7.54
N ALA A 89 -2.49 3.58 -7.09
CA ALA A 89 -1.42 3.08 -6.24
C ALA A 89 -0.11 2.95 -7.03
N SER A 90 1.02 3.31 -6.41
CA SER A 90 2.35 3.07 -6.99
C SER A 90 2.90 1.70 -6.65
N TYR A 91 2.52 1.15 -5.49
CA TYR A 91 2.97 -0.14 -5.02
C TYR A 91 1.79 -0.92 -4.45
N LEU A 92 1.81 -2.23 -4.66
CA LEU A 92 0.90 -3.17 -4.01
C LEU A 92 1.72 -4.17 -3.20
N VAL A 93 1.50 -4.18 -1.88
CA VAL A 93 2.15 -5.13 -0.96
C VAL A 93 1.13 -6.20 -0.58
N VAL A 94 1.44 -7.46 -0.88
CA VAL A 94 0.56 -8.60 -0.64
C VAL A 94 1.13 -9.48 0.45
N PHE A 95 0.38 -9.61 1.54
CA PHE A 95 0.63 -10.56 2.62
C PHE A 95 -0.26 -11.80 2.45
N ASN A 96 0.07 -12.86 3.18
CA ASN A 96 -0.80 -14.01 3.29
C ASN A 96 -2.12 -13.63 4.00
N SER A 97 -3.18 -13.45 3.22
CA SER A 97 -4.47 -12.97 3.71
C SER A 97 -5.55 -14.07 3.75
N GLY A 98 -5.19 -15.32 3.42
CA GLY A 98 -6.18 -16.38 3.19
C GLY A 98 -7.20 -16.06 2.08
N SER A 99 -6.94 -15.02 1.28
CA SER A 99 -7.82 -14.58 0.20
C SER A 99 -7.88 -15.62 -0.92
N SER A 100 -8.96 -15.61 -1.72
CA SER A 100 -9.10 -16.53 -2.84
C SER A 100 -7.98 -16.32 -3.85
N HIS A 101 -7.48 -17.42 -4.41
CA HIS A 101 -6.47 -17.44 -5.47
C HIS A 101 -6.84 -16.54 -6.68
N GLU A 102 -8.14 -16.32 -6.88
CA GLU A 102 -8.72 -15.57 -7.99
C GLU A 102 -8.40 -14.06 -7.95
N ASP A 103 -8.28 -13.47 -6.75
CA ASP A 103 -7.96 -12.05 -6.61
C ASP A 103 -6.51 -11.75 -7.00
N ILE A 104 -5.58 -12.59 -6.53
CA ILE A 104 -4.15 -12.47 -6.86
C ILE A 104 -3.92 -12.79 -8.35
N SER A 105 -4.66 -13.75 -8.91
CA SER A 105 -4.57 -14.11 -10.32
C SER A 105 -4.83 -12.93 -11.25
N LYS A 106 -5.75 -12.01 -10.89
CA LYS A 106 -6.02 -10.80 -11.71
C LYS A 106 -4.84 -9.83 -11.74
N ILE A 107 -4.05 -9.79 -10.69
CA ILE A 107 -2.83 -8.96 -10.62
C ILE A 107 -1.72 -9.65 -11.42
N ILE A 108 -1.50 -10.95 -11.17
CA ILE A 108 -0.44 -11.75 -11.82
C ILE A 108 -0.61 -11.78 -13.34
N ARG A 109 -1.84 -11.84 -13.85
CA ARG A 109 -2.16 -11.84 -15.30
C ARG A 109 -1.55 -10.69 -16.09
N ARG A 110 -1.17 -9.60 -15.44
CA ARG A 110 -0.49 -8.47 -16.08
C ARG A 110 0.97 -8.77 -16.39
N TYR A 111 1.61 -9.60 -15.59
CA TYR A 111 3.06 -9.80 -15.61
C TYR A 111 3.50 -11.10 -16.28
N THR A 112 2.59 -12.08 -16.42
CA THR A 112 2.94 -13.39 -17.00
C THR A 112 1.70 -14.12 -17.52
N ASP A 113 1.88 -14.84 -18.63
CA ASP A 113 0.88 -15.73 -19.20
C ASP A 113 0.73 -17.02 -18.38
N ASP A 114 1.80 -17.47 -17.68
CA ASP A 114 1.77 -18.65 -16.81
C ASP A 114 1.29 -18.29 -15.39
N VAL A 115 0.07 -17.76 -15.34
CA VAL A 115 -0.60 -17.33 -14.10
C VAL A 115 -0.63 -18.43 -13.06
N LYS A 116 -0.73 -19.69 -13.48
CA LYS A 116 -0.84 -20.84 -12.59
C LYS A 116 0.48 -21.07 -11.85
N ASN A 117 1.61 -21.17 -12.56
CA ASN A 117 2.91 -21.34 -11.90
C ASN A 117 3.25 -20.12 -11.05
N ALA A 118 3.07 -18.91 -11.58
CA ALA A 118 3.34 -17.68 -10.85
C ALA A 118 2.52 -17.59 -9.54
N SER A 119 1.24 -17.98 -9.59
CA SER A 119 0.41 -18.08 -8.39
C SER A 119 0.94 -19.10 -7.40
N MET A 120 1.43 -20.26 -7.85
CA MET A 120 2.01 -21.27 -6.96
C MET A 120 3.28 -20.75 -6.27
N VAL A 121 4.17 -20.11 -7.04
CA VAL A 121 5.42 -19.52 -6.51
C VAL A 121 5.11 -18.46 -5.47
N ILE A 122 4.28 -17.46 -5.79
CA ILE A 122 3.89 -16.39 -4.85
C ILE A 122 3.26 -16.98 -3.60
N ASN A 123 2.29 -17.89 -3.74
CA ASN A 123 1.61 -18.48 -2.58
C ASN A 123 2.57 -19.30 -1.70
N SER A 124 3.61 -19.90 -2.26
CA SER A 124 4.62 -20.63 -1.47
C SER A 124 5.38 -19.70 -0.52
N TYR A 125 5.65 -18.47 -0.94
CA TYR A 125 6.28 -17.44 -0.10
C TYR A 125 5.31 -16.87 0.93
N LEU A 126 4.10 -16.52 0.51
CA LEU A 126 3.07 -15.99 1.43
C LEU A 126 2.81 -16.97 2.58
N ARG A 127 2.68 -18.28 2.30
CA ARG A 127 2.48 -19.32 3.32
C ARG A 127 3.63 -19.44 4.33
N LYS A 128 4.84 -18.98 3.98
CA LYS A 128 6.00 -18.94 4.87
C LYS A 128 6.06 -17.67 5.73
N GLY A 129 5.05 -16.79 5.63
CA GLY A 129 5.02 -15.51 6.34
C GLY A 129 5.74 -14.38 5.61
N GLU A 130 6.13 -14.60 4.36
CA GLU A 130 6.70 -13.56 3.51
C GLU A 130 5.61 -12.68 2.87
N PHE A 131 6.04 -11.58 2.25
CA PHE A 131 5.17 -10.72 1.44
C PHE A 131 5.79 -10.46 0.08
N VAL A 132 4.92 -10.19 -0.91
CA VAL A 132 5.31 -9.87 -2.28
C VAL A 132 4.94 -8.42 -2.58
N VAL A 133 5.83 -7.70 -3.23
CA VAL A 133 5.62 -6.30 -3.64
C VAL A 133 5.55 -6.24 -5.15
N PHE A 134 4.47 -5.66 -5.67
CA PHE A 134 4.34 -5.29 -7.07
C PHE A 134 4.62 -3.78 -7.19
N ASP A 135 5.62 -3.43 -8.00
CA ASP A 135 5.88 -2.06 -8.43
C ASP A 135 4.99 -1.75 -9.64
N LEU A 136 3.91 -1.01 -9.40
CA LEU A 136 2.94 -0.65 -10.43
C LEU A 136 3.39 0.54 -11.29
N THR A 137 4.57 1.10 -11.00
CA THR A 137 5.15 2.22 -11.76
C THR A 137 6.07 1.76 -12.88
N ARG A 138 6.47 0.49 -12.87
CA ARG A 138 7.31 -0.13 -13.88
C ARG A 138 6.46 -0.77 -14.99
N PRO A 139 7.02 -0.91 -16.20
CA PRO A 139 6.44 -1.75 -17.23
C PRO A 139 6.19 -3.18 -16.73
N GLU A 140 5.15 -3.82 -17.26
CA GLU A 140 4.74 -5.17 -16.82
C GLU A 140 5.77 -6.26 -17.18
N ASP A 141 6.62 -6.01 -18.18
CA ASP A 141 7.70 -6.87 -18.63
C ASP A 141 9.05 -6.58 -17.94
N ASP A 142 9.12 -5.60 -17.03
CA ASP A 142 10.33 -5.30 -16.27
C ASP A 142 10.59 -6.41 -15.22
N PRO A 143 11.75 -7.10 -15.24
CA PRO A 143 12.09 -8.13 -14.25
C PRO A 143 12.16 -7.61 -12.81
N LEU A 144 12.19 -6.28 -12.65
CA LEU A 144 12.18 -5.58 -11.38
C LEU A 144 10.78 -5.04 -11.02
N ALA A 145 9.71 -5.50 -11.70
CA ALA A 145 8.35 -5.12 -11.38
C ALA A 145 7.77 -5.89 -10.17
N ILE A 146 8.38 -7.02 -9.79
CA ILE A 146 7.90 -7.87 -8.69
C ILE A 146 9.07 -8.23 -7.78
N TYR A 147 8.84 -8.10 -6.47
CA TYR A 147 9.82 -8.42 -5.45
C TYR A 147 9.22 -9.37 -4.41
N LEU A 148 10.04 -10.30 -3.95
CA LEU A 148 9.91 -10.87 -2.62
C LEU A 148 10.45 -9.83 -1.63
N ARG A 149 9.61 -9.43 -0.66
CA ARG A 149 9.89 -8.33 0.26
C ARG A 149 10.17 -7.03 -0.52
N PHE A 150 11.20 -6.27 -0.15
CA PHE A 150 11.56 -5.00 -0.79
C PHE A 150 12.88 -5.04 -1.57
N ASP A 151 13.60 -6.16 -1.55
CA ASP A 151 15.00 -6.22 -1.97
C ASP A 151 15.32 -7.36 -2.95
N THR A 152 14.46 -8.37 -3.05
CA THR A 152 14.74 -9.59 -3.82
C THR A 152 13.82 -9.65 -5.03
N PRO A 153 14.30 -9.38 -6.26
CA PRO A 153 13.50 -9.50 -7.47
C PRO A 153 12.93 -10.91 -7.63
N LEU A 154 11.68 -11.00 -8.06
CA LEU A 154 10.96 -12.24 -8.28
C LEU A 154 10.66 -12.38 -9.77
N ASN A 155 11.45 -13.20 -10.48
CA ASN A 155 11.17 -13.55 -11.87
C ASN A 155 10.03 -14.58 -11.91
N LEU A 156 8.92 -14.23 -12.56
CA LEU A 156 7.71 -15.04 -12.72
C LEU A 156 7.47 -15.44 -14.18
#